data_AF-A0A353A3B6-F1
#
_entry.id   AF-A0A353A3B6-F1
#
_cell.length_a   1.000
_cell.length_b   1.000
_cell.length_c   1.000
_cell.angle_alpha   90.00
_cell.angle_beta   90.00
_cell.angle_gamma   90.00
#
_symmetry.space_group_name_H-M   'P 1'
#
loop_
_entity.id
_entity.type
_entity.pdbx_description
1 polymer ?
#
loop_
_entity_poly.entity_id
_entity_poly.type
_entity_poly.pdbx_seq_one_letter_code
_entity_poly.pdbx_strand_id
1 'polypeptide(L)'
;MIMAMSFLAFVNCSNLNEQLSTANEGKQLPVNVFSLLKEKSTLHSKGLDECFAHYNSALLENKPTNFSRKRTQEFCMNFVANEPIFSDCSETRSTLTESEILGDTIVCPLSANAEILLKEFMGELLSSPNADTIYSYIQKLMETDRFLALDKEEQPFLIFTMLIGVDSAQYWSNPANVKKWTQLKNMKPTYETRGTAGPSASYWMTSDQMNNPTFKKLLYADMRGCGWSLLSGISAYGWMVGGIAGSVDAALF
;
A
#
# COMPACT_ATOMS: atom_id res chain seq x y z
N MET A 1 -2.24 6.97 -33.93
CA MET A 1 -3.44 7.73 -33.50
C MET A 1 -3.20 8.11 -32.05
N ILE A 2 -2.76 9.35 -31.83
CA ILE A 2 -2.37 9.89 -30.53
C ILE A 2 -3.66 10.31 -29.83
N MET A 3 -4.08 9.58 -28.80
CA MET A 3 -5.26 9.95 -28.03
C MET A 3 -4.83 10.90 -26.92
N ALA A 4 -4.98 12.19 -27.20
CA ALA A 4 -5.01 13.24 -26.19
C ALA A 4 -6.26 13.04 -25.33
N MET A 5 -6.10 12.84 -24.02
CA MET A 5 -7.22 12.94 -23.07
C MET A 5 -7.10 14.25 -22.30
N SER A 6 -7.97 15.18 -22.68
CA SER A 6 -8.19 16.47 -22.05
C SER A 6 -9.08 16.34 -20.80
N PHE A 7 -8.62 16.95 -19.70
CA PHE A 7 -9.36 17.72 -18.69
C PHE A 7 -10.89 17.52 -18.56
N LEU A 8 -11.37 17.15 -17.36
CA LEU A 8 -12.05 18.07 -16.40
C LEU A 8 -12.75 17.35 -15.24
N ALA A 9 -12.77 18.10 -14.13
CA ALA A 9 -13.67 18.10 -12.98
C ALA A 9 -13.44 17.06 -11.87
N PHE A 10 -12.86 17.56 -10.78
CA PHE A 10 -12.62 16.91 -9.48
C PHE A 10 -13.28 17.71 -8.36
N VAL A 11 -14.29 17.17 -7.67
CA VAL A 11 -14.77 17.52 -6.34
C VAL A 11 -15.14 16.25 -5.54
N ASN A 12 -14.23 15.80 -4.65
CA ASN A 12 -14.39 15.72 -3.18
C ASN A 12 -13.21 15.02 -2.47
N CYS A 13 -12.10 14.77 -3.15
CA CYS A 13 -10.75 14.70 -2.55
C CYS A 13 -10.09 16.09 -2.42
N SER A 14 -10.89 17.12 -2.15
CA SER A 14 -10.52 18.55 -2.31
C SER A 14 -9.25 18.93 -1.55
N ASN A 15 -9.06 18.45 -0.32
CA ASN A 15 -7.96 18.94 0.52
C ASN A 15 -6.55 18.46 0.09
N LEU A 16 -6.44 17.21 -0.40
CA LEU A 16 -5.17 16.68 -0.89
C LEU A 16 -4.85 17.26 -2.28
N ASN A 17 -5.85 17.35 -3.15
CA ASN A 17 -5.66 17.91 -4.50
C ASN A 17 -5.45 19.43 -4.50
N GLU A 18 -6.05 20.19 -3.58
CA GLU A 18 -5.84 21.64 -3.43
C GLU A 18 -4.41 21.93 -2.93
N GLN A 19 -3.89 21.12 -2.00
CA GLN A 19 -2.50 21.16 -1.54
C GLN A 19 -1.49 20.71 -2.63
N LEU A 20 -1.88 19.79 -3.51
CA LEU A 20 -1.08 19.37 -4.68
C LEU A 20 -1.14 20.39 -5.83
N SER A 21 -2.28 21.05 -6.05
CA SER A 21 -2.48 22.06 -7.10
C SER A 21 -1.84 23.41 -6.80
N THR A 22 -1.65 23.74 -5.51
CA THR A 22 -0.86 24.91 -5.08
C THR A 22 0.65 24.69 -5.19
N ALA A 23 1.10 23.44 -5.36
CA ALA A 23 2.49 23.09 -5.67
C ALA A 23 2.86 23.25 -7.17
N ASN A 24 1.94 23.75 -8.01
CA ASN A 24 2.03 23.89 -9.48
C ASN A 24 3.17 24.80 -10.02
N GLU A 25 4.07 25.30 -9.18
CA GLU A 25 5.23 26.10 -9.60
C GLU A 25 6.56 25.35 -9.40
N GLY A 26 6.58 24.02 -9.56
CA GLY A 26 7.77 23.22 -9.29
C GLY A 26 8.15 23.15 -7.80
N LYS A 27 7.19 23.44 -6.91
CA LYS A 27 7.40 23.45 -5.47
C LYS A 27 7.23 22.05 -4.88
N GLN A 28 7.97 21.82 -3.79
CA GLN A 28 7.97 20.62 -2.95
C GLN A 28 6.54 20.20 -2.55
N LEU A 29 6.30 18.89 -2.44
CA LEU A 29 5.09 18.37 -1.81
C LEU A 29 4.99 18.94 -0.39
N PRO A 30 3.90 19.65 -0.03
CA PRO A 30 3.84 20.31 1.26
C PRO A 30 3.76 19.29 2.41
N VAL A 31 4.25 19.67 3.60
CA VAL A 31 4.42 18.79 4.78
C VAL A 31 3.09 18.12 5.20
N ASN A 32 1.96 18.79 4.97
CA ASN A 32 0.61 18.27 5.18
C ASN A 32 0.30 17.04 4.31
N VAL A 33 0.78 16.99 3.07
CA VAL A 33 0.60 15.84 2.16
C VAL A 33 1.32 14.62 2.71
N PHE A 34 2.57 14.76 3.14
CA PHE A 34 3.32 13.66 3.76
C PHE A 34 2.60 13.12 5.00
N SER A 35 2.15 14.01 5.90
CA SER A 35 1.43 13.60 7.11
C SER A 35 0.14 12.86 6.78
N LEU A 36 -0.64 13.34 5.81
CA LEU A 36 -1.88 12.70 5.39
C LEU A 36 -1.65 11.33 4.75
N LEU A 37 -0.64 11.23 3.88
CA LEU A 37 -0.26 9.96 3.25
C LEU A 37 0.24 8.97 4.31
N LYS A 38 1.00 9.43 5.31
CA LYS A 38 1.43 8.58 6.43
C LYS A 38 0.25 8.12 7.27
N GLU A 39 -0.70 9.00 7.59
CA GLU A 39 -1.91 8.62 8.32
C GLU A 39 -2.69 7.54 7.56
N LYS A 40 -2.91 7.75 6.26
CA LYS A 40 -3.56 6.76 5.39
C LYS A 40 -2.79 5.45 5.35
N SER A 41 -1.45 5.47 5.27
CA SER A 41 -0.66 4.24 5.18
C SER A 41 -0.80 3.36 6.42
N THR A 42 -1.06 3.93 7.61
CA THR A 42 -1.30 3.12 8.83
C THR A 42 -2.56 2.24 8.78
N LEU A 43 -3.46 2.49 7.82
CA LEU A 43 -4.66 1.67 7.60
C LEU A 43 -4.35 0.39 6.83
N HIS A 44 -3.19 0.31 6.18
CA HIS A 44 -2.77 -0.86 5.42
C HIS A 44 -2.63 -2.09 6.32
N SER A 45 -1.85 -1.98 7.40
CA SER A 45 -1.73 -3.04 8.42
C SER A 45 -3.09 -3.47 9.00
N LYS A 46 -4.02 -2.53 9.23
CA LYS A 46 -5.38 -2.86 9.68
C LYS A 46 -6.14 -3.67 8.64
N GLY A 47 -6.05 -3.28 7.38
CA GLY A 47 -6.66 -4.01 6.27
C GLY A 47 -6.12 -5.44 6.12
N LEU A 48 -4.81 -5.64 6.34
CA LEU A 48 -4.21 -6.98 6.40
C LEU A 48 -4.82 -7.82 7.52
N ASP A 49 -5.01 -7.23 8.71
CA ASP A 49 -5.59 -7.92 9.85
C ASP A 49 -7.06 -8.29 9.63
N GLU A 50 -7.85 -7.41 9.02
CA GLU A 50 -9.24 -7.70 8.65
C GLU A 50 -9.33 -8.82 7.62
N CYS A 51 -8.46 -8.81 6.59
CA CYS A 51 -8.40 -9.89 5.59
C CYS A 51 -8.06 -11.24 6.25
N PHE A 52 -7.07 -11.22 7.14
CA PHE A 52 -6.68 -12.41 7.89
C PHE A 52 -7.84 -12.94 8.74
N ALA A 53 -8.51 -12.06 9.50
CA ALA A 53 -9.63 -12.43 10.36
C ALA A 53 -10.79 -13.04 9.55
N HIS A 54 -11.12 -12.44 8.40
CA HIS A 54 -12.12 -12.95 7.49
C HIS A 54 -11.83 -14.39 7.03
N TYR A 55 -10.61 -14.65 6.55
CA TYR A 55 -10.24 -15.98 6.07
C TYR A 55 -10.08 -17.02 7.17
N ASN A 56 -9.50 -16.63 8.31
CA ASN A 56 -9.34 -17.53 9.44
C ASN A 56 -10.71 -17.94 10.02
N SER A 57 -11.66 -17.01 10.10
CA SER A 57 -13.04 -17.30 10.51
C SER A 57 -13.71 -18.31 9.57
N ALA A 58 -13.56 -18.11 8.25
CA ALA A 58 -14.12 -19.05 7.27
C ALA A 58 -13.56 -20.48 7.43
N LEU A 59 -12.26 -20.63 7.70
CA LEU A 59 -11.65 -21.94 8.00
C LEU A 59 -12.18 -22.54 9.30
N LEU A 60 -12.28 -21.76 10.38
CA LEU A 60 -12.79 -22.21 11.67
C LEU A 60 -14.22 -22.74 11.59
N GLU A 61 -15.04 -22.10 10.75
CA GLU A 61 -16.45 -22.48 10.53
C GLU A 61 -16.62 -23.62 9.51
N ASN A 62 -15.53 -24.21 9.00
CA ASN A 62 -15.53 -25.19 7.91
C ASN A 62 -16.32 -24.72 6.68
N LYS A 63 -16.37 -23.41 6.43
CA LYS A 63 -16.99 -22.86 5.23
C LYS A 63 -16.07 -23.11 4.04
N PRO A 64 -16.61 -23.30 2.82
CA PRO A 64 -15.79 -23.41 1.62
C PRO A 64 -14.86 -22.18 1.48
N THR A 65 -13.56 -22.40 1.65
CA THR A 65 -12.55 -21.36 1.49
C THR A 65 -12.14 -21.26 0.03
N ASN A 66 -12.91 -20.49 -0.74
CA ASN A 66 -12.47 -20.11 -2.08
C ASN A 66 -11.54 -18.90 -1.97
N PHE A 67 -10.33 -19.12 -1.42
CA PHE A 67 -9.27 -18.12 -1.45
C PHE A 67 -8.99 -17.82 -2.92
N SER A 68 -9.41 -16.64 -3.37
CA SER A 68 -9.23 -16.20 -4.74
C SER A 68 -8.90 -14.73 -4.71
N ARG A 69 -7.99 -14.32 -5.60
CA ARG A 69 -7.59 -12.92 -5.77
C ARG A 69 -8.78 -11.98 -5.87
N LYS A 70 -9.81 -12.39 -6.63
CA LYS A 70 -11.07 -11.66 -6.78
C LYS A 70 -11.76 -11.40 -5.44
N ARG A 71 -11.97 -12.43 -4.62
CA ARG A 71 -12.60 -12.24 -3.29
C ARG A 71 -11.74 -11.43 -2.34
N THR A 72 -10.41 -11.56 -2.43
CA THR A 72 -9.49 -10.72 -1.66
C THR A 72 -9.70 -9.25 -2.00
N GLN A 73 -9.71 -8.92 -3.30
CA GLN A 73 -9.93 -7.56 -3.77
C GLN A 73 -11.29 -7.03 -3.34
N GLU A 74 -12.38 -7.81 -3.52
CA GLU A 74 -13.73 -7.44 -3.06
C GLU A 74 -13.77 -7.12 -1.57
N PHE A 75 -13.13 -7.95 -0.73
CA PHE A 75 -13.05 -7.70 0.70
C PHE A 75 -12.25 -6.42 1.03
N CYS A 76 -11.09 -6.24 0.40
CA CYS A 76 -10.26 -5.04 0.59
C CYS A 76 -11.02 -3.77 0.17
N MET A 77 -11.71 -3.80 -0.97
CA MET A 77 -12.54 -2.71 -1.46
C MET A 77 -13.62 -2.31 -0.46
N ASN A 78 -14.32 -3.31 0.11
CA ASN A 78 -15.35 -3.08 1.12
C ASN A 78 -14.79 -2.54 2.43
N PHE A 79 -13.65 -3.07 2.89
CA PHE A 79 -12.98 -2.57 4.09
C PHE A 79 -12.63 -1.09 3.95
N VAL A 80 -11.90 -0.72 2.89
CA VAL A 80 -11.44 0.66 2.68
C VAL A 80 -12.61 1.62 2.46
N ALA A 81 -13.67 1.19 1.77
CA ALA A 81 -14.86 2.03 1.53
C ALA A 81 -15.60 2.41 2.82
N ASN A 82 -15.48 1.60 3.88
CA ASN A 82 -16.13 1.83 5.16
C ASN A 82 -15.28 2.67 6.14
N GLU A 83 -14.04 3.00 5.79
CA GLU A 83 -13.16 3.82 6.62
C GLU A 83 -13.45 5.32 6.43
N PRO A 84 -13.76 6.09 7.50
CA PRO A 84 -14.17 7.50 7.40
C PRO A 84 -13.18 8.42 6.69
N ILE A 85 -11.87 8.13 6.78
CA ILE A 85 -10.82 8.91 6.09
C ILE A 85 -10.86 8.75 4.55
N PHE A 86 -11.72 7.85 4.05
CA PHE A 86 -12.04 7.66 2.64
C PHE A 86 -13.51 7.93 2.31
N SER A 87 -14.36 8.36 3.26
CA SER A 87 -15.81 8.55 3.03
C SER A 87 -16.15 9.65 2.03
N ASP A 88 -15.26 10.64 1.87
CA ASP A 88 -15.38 11.70 0.86
C ASP A 88 -14.70 11.34 -0.48
N CYS A 89 -14.25 10.09 -0.66
CA CYS A 89 -13.70 9.62 -1.94
C CYS A 89 -14.81 9.30 -2.97
N SER A 90 -15.82 10.17 -3.10
CA SER A 90 -16.87 10.07 -4.13
C SER A 90 -16.32 10.22 -5.56
N GLU A 91 -15.01 10.44 -5.71
CA GLU A 91 -14.29 10.58 -6.97
C GLU A 91 -13.21 9.52 -7.18
N THR A 92 -13.51 8.28 -6.81
CA THR A 92 -12.82 7.16 -7.47
C THR A 92 -13.25 7.12 -8.93
N ARG A 93 -12.65 7.96 -9.80
CA ARG A 93 -12.78 7.80 -11.25
C ARG A 93 -11.97 6.57 -11.66
N SER A 94 -12.44 5.38 -11.32
CA SER A 94 -12.04 4.22 -12.11
C SER A 94 -12.66 4.41 -13.49
N THR A 95 -11.84 4.74 -14.48
CA THR A 95 -12.24 4.62 -15.89
C THR A 95 -12.34 3.16 -16.32
N LEU A 96 -11.84 2.24 -15.48
CA LEU A 96 -11.94 0.80 -15.64
C LEU A 96 -13.16 0.26 -14.90
N THR A 97 -13.89 -0.62 -15.57
CA THR A 97 -14.94 -1.47 -14.99
C THR A 97 -14.35 -2.45 -13.97
N GLU A 98 -15.17 -2.90 -13.03
CA GLU A 98 -14.81 -3.95 -12.05
C GLU A 98 -14.24 -5.21 -12.73
N SER A 99 -14.64 -5.50 -13.97
CA SER A 99 -14.08 -6.58 -14.81
C SER A 99 -12.68 -6.33 -15.36
N GLU A 100 -12.29 -5.08 -15.63
CA GLU A 100 -10.96 -4.71 -16.15
C GLU A 100 -9.90 -4.66 -15.04
N ILE A 101 -10.35 -4.45 -13.81
CA ILE A 101 -9.58 -4.54 -12.56
C ILE A 101 -9.11 -5.99 -12.25
N LEU A 102 -9.76 -6.99 -12.84
CA LEU A 102 -9.63 -8.42 -12.49
C LEU A 102 -8.65 -9.22 -13.39
N GLY A 103 -7.83 -8.55 -14.21
CA GLY A 103 -6.80 -9.19 -15.05
C GLY A 103 -5.48 -9.45 -14.30
N ASP A 104 -4.89 -10.62 -14.53
CA ASP A 104 -3.70 -11.13 -13.81
C ASP A 104 -2.55 -10.11 -13.66
N THR A 105 -1.98 -10.09 -12.45
CA THR A 105 -0.84 -9.28 -11.95
C THR A 105 -1.10 -7.77 -11.84
N ILE A 106 -1.46 -7.38 -10.61
CA ILE A 106 -1.57 -6.00 -10.12
C ILE A 106 -0.16 -5.41 -9.97
N VAL A 107 0.46 -5.01 -11.07
CA VAL A 107 1.68 -4.18 -11.03
C VAL A 107 1.61 -3.19 -12.18
N CYS A 108 1.01 -2.03 -11.94
CA CYS A 108 1.17 -0.92 -12.88
C CYS A 108 2.67 -0.54 -12.91
N PRO A 109 3.29 -0.43 -14.10
CA PRO A 109 4.71 -0.12 -14.20
C PRO A 109 4.96 1.34 -13.77
N LEU A 110 5.89 1.53 -12.84
CA LEU A 110 6.53 2.82 -12.57
C LEU A 110 7.37 3.25 -13.79
N SER A 111 7.58 4.56 -13.94
CA SER A 111 8.62 5.09 -14.81
C SER A 111 9.98 4.53 -14.40
N ALA A 112 10.94 4.48 -15.34
CA ALA A 112 12.28 3.98 -15.04
C ALA A 112 12.96 4.79 -13.91
N ASN A 113 12.70 6.10 -13.84
CA ASN A 113 13.26 6.97 -12.81
C ASN A 113 12.62 6.70 -11.44
N ALA A 114 11.30 6.55 -11.36
CA ALA A 114 10.63 6.19 -10.11
C ALA A 114 11.00 4.79 -9.64
N GLU A 115 11.21 3.84 -10.56
CA GLU A 115 11.68 2.50 -10.24
C GLU A 115 13.08 2.51 -9.62
N ILE A 116 13.99 3.36 -10.13
CA ILE A 116 15.32 3.54 -9.53
C ILE A 116 15.18 4.08 -8.11
N LEU A 117 14.38 5.11 -7.90
CA LEU A 117 14.16 5.70 -6.57
C LEU A 117 13.51 4.71 -5.59
N LEU A 118 12.57 3.89 -6.06
CA LEU A 118 11.96 2.84 -5.23
C LEU A 118 12.97 1.76 -4.82
N LYS A 119 13.88 1.37 -5.73
CA LYS A 119 14.95 0.40 -5.43
C LYS A 119 15.97 0.97 -4.45
N GLU A 120 16.36 2.23 -4.62
CA GLU A 120 17.22 2.95 -3.67
C GLU A 120 16.58 3.01 -2.29
N PHE A 121 15.30 3.42 -2.23
CA PHE A 121 14.51 3.38 -1.01
C PHE A 121 14.48 2.00 -0.36
N MET A 122 14.31 0.93 -1.13
CA MET A 122 14.31 -0.43 -0.58
C MET A 122 15.66 -0.78 0.05
N GLY A 123 16.77 -0.33 -0.54
CA GLY A 123 18.10 -0.45 0.06
C GLY A 123 18.21 0.30 1.39
N GLU A 124 17.76 1.55 1.40
CA GLU A 124 17.74 2.39 2.61
C GLU A 124 16.87 1.76 3.71
N LEU A 125 15.64 1.34 3.37
CA LEU A 125 14.70 0.66 4.25
C LEU A 125 15.36 -0.54 4.95
N LEU A 126 15.98 -1.42 4.18
CA LEU A 126 16.66 -2.62 4.67
C LEU A 126 17.98 -2.36 5.42
N SER A 127 18.50 -1.14 5.38
CA SER A 127 19.73 -0.77 6.10
C SER A 127 19.47 0.13 7.32
N SER A 128 18.24 0.64 7.43
CA SER A 128 17.87 1.58 8.48
C SER A 128 17.73 0.90 9.85
N PRO A 129 18.06 1.61 10.94
CA PRO A 129 17.87 1.13 12.30
C PRO A 129 16.43 1.26 12.82
N ASN A 130 15.59 2.11 12.23
CA ASN A 130 14.21 2.34 12.67
C ASN A 130 13.34 3.07 11.62
N ALA A 131 12.04 3.14 11.89
CA ALA A 131 11.08 3.82 11.02
C ALA A 131 11.33 5.32 10.89
N ASP A 132 11.72 6.01 11.96
CA ASP A 132 11.92 7.47 11.96
C ASP A 132 13.07 7.89 11.04
N THR A 133 14.12 7.07 10.94
CA THR A 133 15.22 7.27 10.00
C THR A 133 14.72 7.20 8.56
N ILE A 134 13.82 6.25 8.25
CA ILE A 134 13.25 6.13 6.91
C ILE A 134 12.24 7.24 6.60
N TYR A 135 11.41 7.64 7.57
CA TYR A 135 10.54 8.80 7.37
C TYR A 135 11.36 10.06 7.05
N SER A 136 12.48 10.26 7.74
CA SER A 136 13.42 11.35 7.46
C SER A 136 14.06 11.23 6.07
N TYR A 137 14.40 10.01 5.64
CA TYR A 137 14.89 9.76 4.28
C TYR A 137 13.85 10.13 3.23
N ILE A 138 12.59 9.69 3.38
CA ILE A 138 11.52 9.99 2.43
C ILE A 138 11.31 11.51 2.34
N GLN A 139 11.28 12.21 3.47
CA GLN A 139 11.14 13.68 3.50
C GLN A 139 12.29 14.38 2.76
N LYS A 140 13.53 13.94 2.95
CA LYS A 140 14.69 14.46 2.21
C LYS A 140 14.63 14.12 0.73
N LEU A 141 14.19 12.91 0.38
CA LEU A 141 14.03 12.49 -1.02
C LEU A 141 13.08 13.42 -1.77
N MET A 142 11.98 13.84 -1.12
CA MET A 142 11.00 14.77 -1.68
C MET A 142 11.59 16.15 -2.04
N GLU A 143 12.77 16.49 -1.53
CA GLU A 143 13.49 17.74 -1.78
C GLU A 143 14.52 17.62 -2.89
N THR A 144 14.77 16.40 -3.40
CA THR A 144 15.82 16.18 -4.41
C THR A 144 15.33 16.49 -5.83
N ASP A 145 16.22 17.03 -6.66
CA ASP A 145 15.93 17.29 -8.08
C ASP A 145 15.47 16.02 -8.82
N ARG A 146 16.01 14.85 -8.45
CA ARG A 146 15.65 13.55 -9.03
C ARG A 146 14.19 13.19 -8.79
N PHE A 147 13.69 13.46 -7.57
CA PHE A 147 12.29 13.24 -7.24
C PHE A 147 11.39 14.31 -7.86
N LEU A 148 11.79 15.58 -7.81
CA LEU A 148 11.02 16.69 -8.36
C LEU A 148 10.89 16.62 -9.89
N ALA A 149 11.80 15.93 -10.57
CA ALA A 149 11.78 15.65 -12.00
C ALA A 149 10.83 14.51 -12.42
N LEU A 150 10.24 13.76 -11.48
CA LEU A 150 9.19 12.78 -11.80
C LEU A 150 7.90 13.47 -12.24
N ASP A 151 7.07 12.73 -12.99
CA ASP A 151 5.71 13.17 -13.33
C ASP A 151 4.92 13.51 -12.06
N LYS A 152 4.10 14.57 -12.12
CA LYS A 152 3.45 15.14 -10.93
C LYS A 152 2.50 14.15 -10.25
N GLU A 153 1.87 13.29 -11.03
CA GLU A 153 1.01 12.21 -10.56
C GLU A 153 1.81 11.04 -9.95
N GLU A 154 3.05 10.84 -10.39
CA GLU A 154 3.93 9.75 -9.92
C GLU A 154 4.61 10.08 -8.58
N GLN A 155 4.86 11.37 -8.29
CA GLN A 155 5.44 11.83 -7.03
C GLN A 155 4.66 11.35 -5.79
N PRO A 156 3.37 11.68 -5.60
CA PRO A 156 2.61 11.23 -4.43
C PRO A 156 2.40 9.71 -4.43
N PHE A 157 2.28 9.08 -5.61
CA PHE A 157 2.22 7.62 -5.74
C PHE A 157 3.46 6.97 -5.13
N LEU A 158 4.64 7.44 -5.51
CA LEU A 158 5.92 6.88 -5.08
C LEU A 158 6.11 7.08 -3.57
N ILE A 159 5.76 8.25 -3.04
CA ILE A 159 5.83 8.52 -1.59
C ILE A 159 4.88 7.62 -0.82
N PHE A 160 3.65 7.47 -1.28
CA PHE A 160 2.70 6.59 -0.61
C PHE A 160 3.13 5.12 -0.66
N THR A 161 3.67 4.68 -1.80
CA THR A 161 4.29 3.35 -1.96
C THR A 161 5.43 3.13 -0.94
N MET A 162 6.31 4.11 -0.76
CA MET A 162 7.39 4.06 0.23
C MET A 162 6.85 4.00 1.67
N LEU A 163 5.82 4.80 1.99
CA LEU A 163 5.17 4.80 3.30
C LEU A 163 4.50 3.46 3.63
N ILE A 164 3.88 2.83 2.64
CA ILE A 164 3.37 1.45 2.75
C ILE A 164 4.52 0.47 2.97
N GLY A 165 5.68 0.66 2.32
CA GLY A 165 6.88 -0.12 2.59
C GLY A 165 7.34 -0.04 4.06
N VAL A 166 7.27 1.15 4.67
CA VAL A 166 7.58 1.31 6.11
C VAL A 166 6.56 0.60 6.98
N ASP A 167 5.27 0.76 6.71
CA ASP A 167 4.18 0.08 7.44
C ASP A 167 4.31 -1.44 7.33
N SER A 168 4.57 -1.93 6.12
CA SER A 168 4.76 -3.36 5.82
C SER A 168 5.99 -3.92 6.51
N ALA A 169 7.09 -3.16 6.55
CA ALA A 169 8.29 -3.54 7.29
C ALA A 169 7.95 -3.73 8.77
N GLN A 170 7.21 -2.82 9.39
CA GLN A 170 6.76 -2.97 10.78
C GLN A 170 5.83 -4.18 10.96
N TYR A 171 4.86 -4.36 10.06
CA TYR A 171 3.89 -5.44 10.10
C TYR A 171 4.55 -6.82 10.00
N TRP A 172 5.34 -7.05 8.95
CA TRP A 172 5.96 -8.35 8.69
C TRP A 172 7.17 -8.63 9.57
N SER A 173 7.77 -7.60 10.17
CA SER A 173 8.84 -7.80 11.15
C SER A 173 8.33 -8.48 12.43
N ASN A 174 7.03 -8.37 12.73
CA ASN A 174 6.41 -9.08 13.83
C ASN A 174 6.30 -10.59 13.51
N PRO A 175 7.00 -11.48 14.25
CA PRO A 175 6.95 -12.92 13.98
C PRO A 175 5.55 -13.54 14.08
N ALA A 176 4.65 -12.95 14.89
CA ALA A 176 3.28 -13.41 15.00
C ALA A 176 2.48 -13.24 13.70
N ASN A 177 2.73 -12.14 12.97
CA ASN A 177 2.10 -11.89 11.67
C ASN A 177 2.58 -12.90 10.63
N VAL A 178 3.89 -13.17 10.56
CA VAL A 178 4.40 -14.21 9.66
C VAL A 178 3.81 -15.58 9.99
N LYS A 179 3.75 -15.94 11.27
CA LYS A 179 3.22 -17.22 11.73
C LYS A 179 1.74 -17.40 11.37
N LYS A 180 0.89 -16.41 11.65
CA LYS A 180 -0.55 -16.50 11.39
C LYS A 180 -0.85 -16.63 9.89
N TRP A 181 -0.19 -15.83 9.05
CA TRP A 181 -0.32 -15.92 7.58
C TRP A 181 0.20 -17.26 7.03
N THR A 182 1.28 -17.79 7.60
CA THR A 182 1.79 -19.13 7.24
C THR A 182 0.81 -20.25 7.61
N GLN A 183 0.15 -20.16 8.77
CA GLN A 183 -0.89 -21.12 9.16
C GLN A 183 -2.07 -21.07 8.19
N LEU A 184 -2.52 -19.86 7.85
CA LEU A 184 -3.60 -19.62 6.91
C LEU A 184 -3.30 -20.20 5.51
N LYS A 185 -2.09 -19.94 4.97
CA LYS A 185 -1.62 -20.51 3.70
C LYS A 185 -1.69 -22.05 3.66
N ASN A 186 -1.45 -22.69 4.81
CA ASN A 186 -1.48 -24.14 4.95
C ASN A 186 -2.87 -24.70 5.28
N MET A 187 -3.94 -23.90 5.15
CA MET A 187 -5.32 -24.27 5.49
C MET A 187 -5.48 -24.73 6.95
N LYS A 188 -4.61 -24.24 7.84
CA LYS A 188 -4.66 -24.54 9.27
C LYS A 188 -5.28 -23.33 9.98
N PRO A 189 -6.55 -23.41 10.40
CA PRO A 189 -7.12 -22.33 11.20
C PRO A 189 -6.34 -22.18 12.49
N THR A 190 -6.28 -20.97 13.00
CA THR A 190 -5.61 -20.67 14.26
C THR A 190 -6.57 -19.96 15.21
N TYR A 191 -6.60 -20.44 16.45
CA TYR A 191 -7.25 -19.73 17.55
C TYR A 191 -6.32 -18.68 18.16
N GLU A 192 -5.10 -18.53 17.63
CA GLU A 192 -4.20 -17.45 17.99
C GLU A 192 -4.79 -16.12 17.48
N THR A 193 -5.68 -15.56 18.29
CA THR A 193 -6.21 -14.20 18.16
C THR A 193 -5.24 -13.16 18.72
N ARG A 194 -4.10 -13.59 19.28
CA ARG A 194 -3.06 -12.75 19.87
C ARG A 194 -1.64 -13.21 19.50
N GLY A 195 -1.00 -12.49 18.59
CA GLY A 195 -0.13 -11.40 19.08
C GLY A 195 -1.05 -10.21 19.30
N THR A 196 -1.14 -9.66 20.50
CA THR A 196 -2.18 -8.73 20.96
C THR A 196 -2.55 -7.62 19.95
N ALA A 197 -3.86 -7.48 19.71
CA ALA A 197 -4.49 -6.22 19.32
C ALA A 197 -4.10 -5.11 20.32
N GLY A 198 -3.58 -4.00 19.78
CA GLY A 198 -2.99 -2.87 20.51
C GLY A 198 -1.99 -2.15 19.60
N PRO A 199 -1.62 -0.88 19.86
CA PRO A 199 -0.63 -0.18 19.03
C PRO A 199 0.63 -1.03 18.90
N SER A 200 1.25 -1.00 17.73
CA SER A 200 2.43 -1.81 17.41
C SER A 200 3.42 -1.82 18.57
N ALA A 201 3.73 -3.01 19.10
CA ALA A 201 5.10 -3.21 19.57
C ALA A 201 5.96 -2.85 18.36
N SER A 202 6.75 -1.79 18.46
CA SER A 202 7.54 -1.24 17.35
C SER A 202 8.62 -2.23 16.93
N TYR A 203 8.21 -3.33 16.29
CA TYR A 203 9.10 -4.29 15.68
C TYR A 203 9.72 -3.60 14.47
N TRP A 204 11.04 -3.48 14.52
CA TRP A 204 11.84 -3.12 13.38
C TRP A 204 12.67 -4.34 12.96
N MET A 205 12.97 -4.44 11.67
CA MET A 205 13.53 -5.64 11.05
C MET A 205 14.83 -6.09 11.74
N THR A 206 14.96 -7.40 11.97
CA THR A 206 16.23 -8.00 12.41
C THR A 206 17.17 -8.21 11.23
N SER A 207 18.48 -8.40 11.51
CA SER A 207 19.46 -8.70 10.45
C SER A 207 19.12 -9.95 9.64
N ASP A 208 18.49 -10.95 10.26
CA ASP A 208 18.02 -12.14 9.56
C ASP A 208 16.86 -11.82 8.59
N GLN A 209 15.90 -10.99 9.02
CA GLN A 209 14.80 -10.52 8.17
C GLN A 209 15.32 -9.67 7.00
N MET A 210 16.25 -8.75 7.28
CA MET A 210 16.89 -7.90 6.27
C MET A 210 17.69 -8.70 5.23
N ASN A 211 18.09 -9.94 5.53
CA ASN A 211 18.79 -10.83 4.61
C ASN A 211 17.89 -11.90 3.96
N ASN A 212 16.65 -12.05 4.41
CA ASN A 212 15.73 -13.08 3.92
C ASN A 212 15.10 -12.69 2.55
N PRO A 213 15.32 -13.46 1.47
CA PRO A 213 14.77 -13.15 0.14
C PRO A 213 13.24 -13.15 0.08
N THR A 214 12.58 -14.04 0.84
CA THR A 214 11.12 -14.12 0.90
C THR A 214 10.54 -12.87 1.57
N PHE A 215 11.17 -12.42 2.65
CA PHE A 215 10.77 -11.19 3.34
C PHE A 215 10.90 -9.97 2.40
N LYS A 216 12.02 -9.85 1.69
CA LYS A 216 12.22 -8.79 0.68
C LYS A 216 11.18 -8.83 -0.43
N LYS A 217 10.84 -10.03 -0.91
CA LYS A 217 9.81 -10.23 -1.94
C LYS A 217 8.43 -9.77 -1.44
N LEU A 218 8.06 -10.11 -0.21
CA LEU A 218 6.80 -9.67 0.41
C LEU A 218 6.77 -8.14 0.48
N LEU A 219 7.78 -7.51 1.11
CA LEU A 219 7.83 -6.06 1.21
C LEU A 219 7.74 -5.36 -0.14
N TYR A 220 8.44 -5.87 -1.15
CA TYR A 220 8.38 -5.30 -2.48
C TYR A 220 7.02 -5.49 -3.14
N ALA A 221 6.35 -6.63 -2.91
CA ALA A 221 4.99 -6.87 -3.40
C ALA A 221 3.96 -5.94 -2.74
N ASP A 222 4.02 -5.76 -1.43
CA ASP A 222 3.14 -4.84 -0.67
C ASP A 222 3.25 -3.41 -1.21
N MET A 223 4.48 -2.92 -1.37
CA MET A 223 4.76 -1.62 -1.97
C MET A 223 4.16 -1.50 -3.38
N ARG A 224 4.39 -2.51 -4.22
CA ARG A 224 3.95 -2.50 -5.63
C ARG A 224 2.46 -2.73 -5.79
N GLY A 225 1.80 -3.35 -4.81
CA GLY A 225 0.36 -3.56 -4.79
C GLY A 225 -0.41 -2.25 -4.92
N CYS A 226 0.10 -1.17 -4.33
CA CYS A 226 -0.46 0.18 -4.46
C CYS A 226 -0.55 0.66 -5.93
N GLY A 227 0.24 0.08 -6.83
CA GLY A 227 0.19 0.28 -8.28
C GLY A 227 -1.19 0.07 -8.91
N TRP A 228 -2.08 -0.68 -8.26
CA TRP A 228 -3.47 -0.85 -8.68
C TRP A 228 -4.20 0.48 -8.92
N SER A 229 -3.96 1.45 -8.04
CA SER A 229 -4.51 2.81 -8.13
C SER A 229 -4.30 3.51 -9.47
N LEU A 230 -3.17 3.24 -10.14
CA LEU A 230 -2.80 3.89 -11.39
C LEU A 230 -3.69 3.39 -12.53
N LEU A 231 -4.22 2.17 -12.38
CA LEU A 231 -5.20 1.58 -13.29
C LEU A 231 -6.62 2.10 -12.97
N SER A 232 -6.93 2.35 -11.70
CA SER A 232 -8.26 2.77 -11.25
C SER A 232 -8.41 4.29 -11.05
N GLY A 233 -7.59 5.10 -11.73
CA GLY A 233 -7.68 6.57 -11.74
C GLY A 233 -7.15 7.30 -10.51
N ILE A 234 -5.93 6.94 -10.08
CA ILE A 234 -5.08 7.58 -9.06
C ILE A 234 -5.88 8.17 -7.90
N SER A 235 -6.15 7.33 -6.89
CA SER A 235 -6.80 7.76 -5.66
C SER A 235 -6.20 7.08 -4.45
N ALA A 236 -6.33 7.73 -3.29
CA ALA A 236 -5.90 7.16 -2.02
C ALA A 236 -6.65 5.85 -1.69
N TYR A 237 -7.92 5.75 -2.11
CA TYR A 237 -8.70 4.51 -2.03
C TYR A 237 -8.03 3.39 -2.83
N GLY A 238 -7.75 3.63 -4.12
CA GLY A 238 -7.11 2.66 -4.99
C GLY A 238 -5.72 2.27 -4.51
N TRP A 239 -4.96 3.23 -3.95
CA TRP A 239 -3.64 2.90 -3.40
C TRP A 239 -3.74 1.96 -2.21
N MET A 240 -4.69 2.21 -1.31
CA MET A 240 -4.88 1.42 -0.10
C MET A 240 -5.37 0.01 -0.42
N VAL A 241 -6.42 -0.12 -1.23
CA VAL A 241 -6.93 -1.43 -1.65
C VAL A 241 -5.85 -2.23 -2.38
N GLY A 242 -5.12 -1.58 -3.28
CA GLY A 242 -4.04 -2.22 -4.02
C GLY A 242 -2.92 -2.71 -3.10
N GLY A 243 -2.50 -1.88 -2.14
CA GLY A 243 -1.52 -2.25 -1.13
C GLY A 243 -1.97 -3.50 -0.37
N ILE A 244 -3.14 -3.46 0.27
CA ILE A 244 -3.66 -4.58 1.05
C ILE A 244 -3.79 -5.84 0.18
N ALA A 245 -4.42 -5.74 -0.99
CA ALA A 245 -4.65 -6.88 -1.87
C ALA A 245 -3.33 -7.48 -2.40
N GLY A 246 -2.35 -6.65 -2.75
CA GLY A 246 -1.02 -7.10 -3.17
C GLY A 246 -0.28 -7.84 -2.06
N SER A 247 -0.37 -7.34 -0.83
CA SER A 247 0.21 -7.97 0.35
C SER A 247 -0.42 -9.32 0.67
N VAL A 248 -1.76 -9.40 0.63
CA VAL A 248 -2.49 -10.66 0.81
C VAL A 248 -2.15 -11.65 -0.31
N ASP A 249 -2.04 -11.18 -1.55
CA ASP A 249 -1.68 -12.03 -2.69
C ASP A 249 -0.31 -12.65 -2.49
N ALA A 250 0.69 -11.84 -2.14
CA ALA A 250 2.06 -12.27 -1.91
C ALA A 250 2.19 -13.24 -0.73
N ALA A 251 1.34 -13.08 0.30
CA ALA A 251 1.31 -13.97 1.46
C ALA A 251 0.66 -15.33 1.13
N LEU A 252 -0.45 -15.34 0.39
CA LEU A 252 -1.28 -16.54 0.20
C LEU A 252 -0.96 -17.34 -1.06
N PHE A 253 -0.66 -16.68 -2.17
CA PHE A 253 -0.46 -17.33 -3.48
C PHE A 253 1.03 -17.48 -3.83
#